data_AF-A0A177S9Z7-F1
#
_entry.id   AF-A0A177S9Z7-F1
#
_cell.length_a   1.000
_cell.length_b   1.000
_cell.length_c   1.000
_cell.angle_alpha   90.00
_cell.angle_beta   90.00
_cell.angle_gamma   90.00
#
_symmetry.space_group_name_H-M   'P 1'
#
loop_
_entity.id
_entity.type
_entity.pdbx_description
1 polymer ?
#
loop_
_entity_poly.entity_id
_entity_poly.type
_entity_poly.pdbx_seq_one_letter_code
_entity_poly.pdbx_strand_id
1 'polypeptide(L)'
;MKYQIATAVVILASLSPVISEAKDQTTQHQRYYAAYEKIVEKINRTQENADVTLLAANQFADEDWVSPKRFQERVVKRLKPLHVQLSIYGDGQRALERTQGGKEVRITGNFETELLEQSERQWFSDVFSMTSQAINDGIWTQKGFDGTRIDAGQTMVVTVSGTYAKQGILTRHHITKEFHCSSVGEIYY
;
A
#
# COMPACT_ATOMS: atom_id res chain seq x y z
N MET A 1 -84.10 13.30 14.35
CA MET A 1 -82.96 12.44 13.94
C MET A 1 -81.70 13.29 14.05
N LYS A 2 -80.64 12.74 14.66
CA LYS A 2 -79.47 13.46 15.20
C LYS A 2 -78.43 13.83 14.13
N TYR A 3 -77.77 14.95 14.38
CA TYR A 3 -76.62 15.54 13.66
C TYR A 3 -75.43 14.58 13.54
N GLN A 4 -74.70 14.64 12.42
CA GLN A 4 -73.32 14.15 12.32
C GLN A 4 -72.41 15.28 11.86
N ILE A 5 -71.43 15.61 12.70
CA ILE A 5 -70.32 16.52 12.43
C ILE A 5 -69.10 15.67 12.06
N ALA A 6 -68.35 16.19 11.10
CA ALA A 6 -67.16 15.64 10.45
C ALA A 6 -66.05 15.16 11.38
N THR A 7 -65.16 14.31 10.85
CA THR A 7 -63.76 14.29 11.26
C THR A 7 -62.89 13.92 10.06
N ALA A 8 -62.17 14.91 9.51
CA ALA A 8 -61.12 14.70 8.54
C ALA A 8 -59.84 14.33 9.30
N VAL A 9 -59.28 13.15 8.99
CA VAL A 9 -57.99 12.71 9.52
C VAL A 9 -56.89 13.29 8.62
N VAL A 10 -56.16 14.27 9.13
CA VAL A 10 -54.93 14.77 8.52
C VAL A 10 -53.78 13.89 9.00
N ILE A 11 -53.21 13.10 8.08
CA ILE A 11 -51.99 12.33 8.33
C ILE A 11 -50.80 13.27 8.05
N LEU A 12 -50.18 13.77 9.12
CA LEU A 12 -48.91 14.49 9.04
C LEU A 12 -47.77 13.48 8.86
N ALA A 13 -47.25 13.36 7.64
CA ALA A 13 -46.00 12.67 7.39
C ALA A 13 -44.84 13.50 7.98
N SER A 14 -44.24 13.02 9.07
CA SER A 14 -43.03 13.60 9.67
C SER A 14 -41.83 13.34 8.76
N LEU A 15 -41.33 14.37 8.09
CA LEU A 15 -40.04 14.38 7.40
C LEU A 15 -38.92 14.44 8.46
N SER A 16 -38.23 13.34 8.67
CA SER A 16 -37.05 13.24 9.56
C SER A 16 -35.85 14.08 9.04
N PRO A 17 -34.87 14.44 9.89
CA PRO A 17 -33.93 15.56 9.71
C PRO A 17 -32.70 15.23 8.85
N VAL A 18 -32.87 14.48 7.75
CA VAL A 18 -31.78 13.98 6.89
C VAL A 18 -30.84 15.10 6.40
N ILE A 19 -31.35 16.32 6.25
CA ILE A 19 -30.60 17.48 5.73
C ILE A 19 -29.63 18.06 6.78
N SER A 20 -29.96 18.02 8.07
CA SER A 20 -29.11 18.61 9.12
C SER A 20 -27.89 17.76 9.42
N GLU A 21 -28.07 16.43 9.45
CA GLU A 21 -27.03 15.47 9.75
C GLU A 21 -25.98 15.41 8.63
N ALA A 22 -26.41 15.39 7.36
CA ALA A 22 -25.51 15.42 6.21
C ALA A 22 -24.65 16.71 6.16
N LYS A 23 -25.23 17.86 6.54
CA LYS A 23 -24.51 19.14 6.61
C LYS A 23 -23.48 19.17 7.74
N ASP A 24 -23.84 18.63 8.92
CA ASP A 24 -22.93 18.55 10.07
C ASP A 24 -21.76 17.60 9.79
N GLN A 25 -22.04 16.43 9.22
CA GLN A 25 -21.02 15.44 8.82
C GLN A 25 -20.06 16.01 7.78
N THR A 26 -20.56 16.70 6.75
CA THR A 26 -19.71 17.37 5.75
C THR A 26 -18.79 18.41 6.39
N THR A 27 -19.31 19.18 7.36
CA THR A 27 -18.54 20.19 8.09
C THR A 27 -17.48 19.55 8.99
N GLN A 28 -17.80 18.42 9.62
CA GLN A 28 -16.86 17.65 10.43
C GLN A 28 -15.73 17.07 9.58
N HIS A 29 -16.05 16.43 8.45
CA HIS A 29 -15.05 15.85 7.55
C HIS A 29 -14.09 16.92 7.02
N GLN A 30 -14.58 18.11 6.67
CA GLN A 30 -13.72 19.25 6.29
C GLN A 30 -12.74 19.64 7.41
N ARG A 31 -13.21 19.72 8.66
CA ARG A 31 -12.35 20.02 9.82
C ARG A 31 -11.33 18.90 10.07
N TYR A 32 -11.72 17.64 9.90
CA TYR A 32 -10.83 16.49 10.06
C TYR A 32 -9.76 16.46 8.97
N TYR A 33 -10.14 16.68 7.72
CA TYR A 33 -9.20 16.73 6.60
C TYR A 33 -8.12 17.81 6.82
N ALA A 34 -8.53 19.03 7.20
CA ALA A 34 -7.57 20.10 7.53
C ALA A 34 -6.65 19.76 8.72
N ALA A 35 -7.14 18.96 9.69
CA ALA A 35 -6.30 18.47 10.79
C ALA A 35 -5.33 17.38 10.32
N TYR A 36 -5.77 16.50 9.42
CA TYR A 36 -4.92 15.46 8.82
C TYR A 36 -3.79 16.06 8.00
N GLU A 37 -4.06 17.11 7.22
CA GLU A 37 -3.03 17.83 6.45
C GLU A 37 -1.91 18.34 7.35
N LYS A 38 -2.27 18.98 8.47
CA LYS A 38 -1.29 19.46 9.48
C LYS A 38 -0.51 18.32 10.13
N ILE A 39 -1.15 17.19 10.37
CA ILE A 39 -0.49 15.99 10.91
C ILE A 39 0.54 15.46 9.91
N VAL A 40 0.15 15.30 8.64
CA VAL A 40 1.03 14.84 7.57
C VAL A 40 2.20 15.80 7.36
N GLU A 41 1.94 17.11 7.29
CA GLU A 41 2.98 18.14 7.19
C GLU A 41 3.98 18.06 8.35
N LYS A 42 3.49 17.92 9.58
CA LYS A 42 4.35 17.77 10.76
C LYS A 42 5.21 16.50 10.68
N ILE A 43 4.62 15.36 10.29
CA ILE A 43 5.32 14.08 10.21
C ILE A 43 6.41 14.14 9.14
N ASN A 44 6.11 14.62 7.93
CA ASN A 44 7.09 14.74 6.85
C ASN A 44 8.25 15.70 7.21
N ARG A 45 8.01 16.69 8.08
CA ARG A 45 9.07 17.59 8.57
C ARG A 45 9.94 17.00 9.69
N THR A 46 9.39 16.07 10.48
CA THR A 46 10.03 15.64 11.74
C THR A 46 10.56 14.22 11.71
N GLN A 47 10.08 13.39 10.79
CA GLN A 47 10.54 12.02 10.64
C GLN A 47 11.42 11.90 9.40
N GLU A 48 12.61 11.37 9.60
CA GLU A 48 13.56 11.11 8.52
C GLU A 48 12.94 10.14 7.50
N ASN A 49 13.11 10.42 6.21
CA ASN A 49 12.60 9.62 5.09
C ASN A 49 11.06 9.45 5.06
N ALA A 50 10.30 10.23 5.82
CA ALA A 50 8.85 10.21 5.75
C ALA A 50 8.36 10.93 4.48
N ASP A 51 7.62 10.17 3.67
CA ASP A 51 6.95 10.66 2.46
C ASP A 51 5.50 10.18 2.48
N VAL A 52 4.70 10.95 3.21
CA VAL A 52 3.27 10.73 3.41
C VAL A 52 2.49 11.79 2.65
N THR A 53 1.44 11.38 1.94
CA THR A 53 0.44 12.28 1.37
C THR A 53 -0.96 11.78 1.72
N LEU A 54 -1.94 12.69 1.64
CA LEU A 54 -3.35 12.32 1.73
C LEU A 54 -3.88 12.00 0.34
N LEU A 55 -4.77 11.02 0.27
CA LEU A 55 -5.68 10.94 -0.87
C LEU A 55 -6.60 12.17 -0.88
N ALA A 56 -7.19 12.48 -2.03
CA ALA A 56 -8.19 13.55 -2.07
C ALA A 56 -9.37 13.18 -1.16
N ALA A 57 -9.99 14.17 -0.51
CA ALA A 57 -11.08 13.93 0.44
C ALA A 57 -12.24 13.11 -0.14
N ASN A 58 -12.50 13.20 -1.45
CA ASN A 58 -13.53 12.42 -2.14
C ASN A 58 -13.12 10.96 -2.41
N GLN A 59 -11.89 10.58 -2.12
CA GLN A 59 -11.36 9.21 -2.20
C GLN A 59 -11.27 8.55 -0.83
N PHE A 60 -11.63 9.26 0.25
CA PHE A 60 -11.74 8.67 1.59
C PHE A 60 -13.00 7.82 1.67
N ALA A 61 -12.86 6.59 2.17
CA ALA A 61 -14.00 5.79 2.59
C ALA A 61 -14.59 6.34 3.89
N ASP A 62 -15.84 6.00 4.20
CA ASP A 62 -16.50 6.47 5.43
C ASP A 62 -15.71 6.09 6.70
N GLU A 63 -15.07 4.92 6.71
CA GLU A 63 -14.20 4.40 7.77
C GLU A 63 -12.82 5.07 7.90
N ASP A 64 -12.46 5.92 6.93
CA ASP A 64 -11.21 6.69 6.95
C ASP A 64 -11.34 7.93 7.81
N TRP A 65 -12.57 8.44 7.97
CA TRP A 65 -12.91 9.58 8.80
C TRP A 65 -12.88 9.24 10.30
N VAL A 66 -11.67 9.22 10.86
CA VAL A 66 -11.43 8.97 12.29
C VAL A 66 -10.98 10.23 13.03
N SER A 67 -10.95 10.22 14.36
CA SER A 67 -10.40 11.37 15.09
C SER A 67 -8.95 11.69 14.66
N PRO A 68 -8.50 12.96 14.68
CA PRO A 68 -7.13 13.33 14.30
C PRO A 68 -6.05 12.55 15.05
N LYS A 69 -6.28 12.24 16.34
CA LYS A 69 -5.39 11.38 17.13
C LYS A 69 -5.27 9.98 16.53
N ARG A 70 -6.41 9.35 16.19
CA ARG A 70 -6.43 8.02 15.60
C ARG A 70 -5.81 8.01 14.19
N PHE A 71 -6.03 9.07 13.43
CA PHE A 71 -5.40 9.26 12.12
C PHE A 71 -3.87 9.32 12.24
N GLN A 72 -3.34 10.09 13.19
CA GLN A 72 -1.90 10.16 13.45
C GLN A 72 -1.30 8.79 13.77
N GLU A 73 -1.97 7.96 14.59
CA GLU A 73 -1.55 6.58 14.87
C GLU A 73 -1.50 5.72 13.59
N ARG A 74 -2.49 5.88 12.70
CA ARG A 74 -2.51 5.18 11.40
C ARG A 74 -1.32 5.60 10.55
N VAL A 75 -1.03 6.90 10.40
CA VAL A 75 0.12 7.39 9.62
C VAL A 75 1.44 6.80 10.11
N VAL A 76 1.69 6.86 11.42
CA VAL A 76 2.93 6.30 12.01
C VAL A 76 3.05 4.80 11.76
N LYS A 77 1.93 4.05 11.80
CA LYS A 77 1.93 2.62 11.47
C LYS A 77 2.25 2.35 10.00
N ARG A 78 1.90 3.25 9.07
CA ARG A 78 2.12 3.11 7.62
C ARG A 78 3.52 3.50 7.16
N LEU A 79 4.26 4.26 7.97
CA LEU A 79 5.67 4.54 7.73
C LEU A 79 6.60 3.37 8.06
N LYS A 80 6.11 2.34 8.76
CA LYS A 80 6.90 1.13 9.01
C LYS A 80 7.13 0.38 7.69
N PRO A 81 8.26 -0.34 7.54
CA PRO A 81 8.51 -1.19 6.39
C PRO A 81 7.33 -2.13 6.12
N LEU A 82 6.95 -2.27 4.85
CA LEU A 82 5.91 -3.19 4.44
C LEU A 82 6.40 -4.64 4.58
N HIS A 83 5.49 -5.55 4.91
CA HIS A 83 5.78 -6.97 4.83
C HIS A 83 5.58 -7.42 3.37
N VAL A 84 6.57 -8.13 2.81
CA VAL A 84 6.68 -8.38 1.36
C VAL A 84 6.76 -9.86 0.99
N GLN A 85 5.79 -10.36 0.24
CA GLN A 85 5.78 -11.74 -0.26
C GLN A 85 6.65 -11.79 -1.50
N LEU A 86 7.54 -12.78 -1.59
CA LEU A 86 8.45 -12.93 -2.71
C LEU A 86 8.10 -14.21 -3.46
N SER A 87 8.03 -14.09 -4.79
CA SER A 87 7.87 -15.18 -5.75
C SER A 87 8.93 -15.00 -6.83
N ILE A 88 9.93 -15.87 -6.85
CA ILE A 88 11.14 -15.67 -7.66
C ILE A 88 11.31 -16.83 -8.63
N TYR A 89 11.81 -16.55 -9.83
CA TYR A 89 12.10 -17.55 -10.86
C TYR A 89 13.47 -17.28 -11.49
N GLY A 90 14.20 -18.35 -11.82
CA GLY A 90 15.42 -18.34 -12.64
C GLY A 90 15.20 -19.12 -13.94
N ASP A 91 16.05 -18.90 -14.93
CA ASP A 91 15.92 -19.39 -16.31
C ASP A 91 15.66 -20.91 -16.39
N GLY A 92 14.38 -21.29 -16.43
CA GLY A 92 13.91 -22.68 -16.50
C GLY A 92 13.87 -23.49 -15.21
N GLN A 93 14.42 -23.01 -14.08
CA GLN A 93 14.32 -23.69 -12.77
C GLN A 93 13.49 -22.88 -11.77
N ARG A 94 12.48 -23.53 -11.18
CA ARG A 94 11.59 -22.96 -10.17
C ARG A 94 12.42 -22.49 -8.97
N ALA A 95 12.58 -21.19 -8.81
CA ALA A 95 12.97 -20.66 -7.51
C ALA A 95 11.82 -20.85 -6.51
N LEU A 96 12.18 -21.04 -5.25
CA LEU A 96 11.28 -21.35 -4.16
C LEU A 96 10.26 -20.21 -3.98
N GLU A 97 8.96 -20.51 -4.14
CA GLU A 97 7.91 -19.67 -3.58
C GLU A 97 7.96 -19.76 -2.05
N ARG A 98 8.70 -18.87 -1.38
CA ARG A 98 8.53 -18.72 0.09
C ARG A 98 7.49 -17.67 0.39
N THR A 99 6.26 -18.16 0.49
CA THR A 99 5.15 -17.44 1.11
C THR A 99 5.38 -17.36 2.62
N GLN A 100 6.10 -16.36 3.09
CA GLN A 100 5.93 -15.94 4.48
C GLN A 100 4.64 -15.10 4.57
N GLY A 101 3.77 -15.44 5.52
CA GLY A 101 2.45 -14.83 5.67
C GLY A 101 2.48 -13.39 6.19
N GLY A 102 1.36 -12.70 5.95
CA GLY A 102 1.01 -11.38 6.49
C GLY A 102 1.64 -10.23 5.72
N LYS A 103 1.20 -9.94 4.50
CA LYS A 103 2.00 -9.07 3.61
C LYS A 103 1.15 -8.07 2.86
N GLU A 104 1.53 -6.79 2.95
CA GLU A 104 0.83 -5.72 2.23
C GLU A 104 1.08 -5.80 0.72
N VAL A 105 2.27 -6.27 0.31
CA VAL A 105 2.71 -6.30 -1.09
C VAL A 105 3.32 -7.67 -1.44
N ARG A 106 3.05 -8.17 -2.65
CA ARG A 106 3.77 -9.29 -3.29
C ARG A 106 4.66 -8.73 -4.39
N ILE A 107 5.91 -9.18 -4.43
CA ILE A 107 6.88 -8.91 -5.48
C ILE A 107 7.16 -10.22 -6.20
N THR A 108 7.10 -10.17 -7.53
CA THR A 108 7.42 -11.29 -8.42
C THR A 108 8.58 -10.90 -9.31
N GLY A 109 9.67 -11.66 -9.23
CA GLY A 109 10.92 -11.38 -9.93
C GLY A 109 11.36 -12.52 -10.82
N ASN A 110 11.84 -12.18 -12.02
CA ASN A 110 12.51 -13.09 -12.93
C ASN A 110 13.93 -12.56 -13.15
N PHE A 111 14.92 -13.43 -12.97
CA PHE A 111 16.33 -13.11 -13.16
C PHE A 111 16.91 -13.93 -14.29
N GLU A 112 17.94 -13.36 -14.92
CA GLU A 112 18.77 -14.07 -15.88
C GLU A 112 20.09 -14.46 -15.22
N THR A 113 20.57 -15.66 -15.57
CA THR A 113 21.86 -16.17 -15.13
C THR A 113 22.69 -16.61 -16.32
N GLU A 114 24.00 -16.42 -16.22
CA GLU A 114 24.97 -16.82 -17.26
C GLU A 114 26.10 -17.66 -16.67
N LEU A 115 26.61 -18.62 -17.45
CA LEU A 115 27.75 -19.44 -17.06
C LEU A 115 29.05 -18.64 -17.24
N LEU A 116 29.79 -18.45 -16.15
CA LEU A 116 31.14 -17.89 -16.20
C LEU A 116 32.16 -19.02 -16.35
N GLU A 117 32.58 -19.29 -17.59
CA GLU A 117 33.46 -20.43 -17.95
C GLU A 117 34.73 -20.52 -17.09
N GLN A 118 35.36 -19.39 -16.76
CA GLN A 118 36.58 -19.33 -15.97
C GLN A 118 36.44 -19.92 -14.56
N SER A 119 35.23 -19.92 -14.02
CA SER A 119 34.91 -20.35 -12.65
C SER A 119 33.93 -21.52 -12.62
N GLU A 120 33.57 -22.06 -13.79
CA GLU A 120 32.63 -23.18 -13.98
C GLU A 120 31.32 -23.03 -13.16
N ARG A 121 30.82 -21.79 -13.01
CA ARG A 121 29.63 -21.50 -12.21
C ARG A 121 28.74 -20.42 -12.84
N GLN A 122 27.45 -20.49 -12.51
CA GLN A 122 26.45 -19.49 -12.88
C GLN A 122 26.57 -18.22 -12.02
N TRP A 123 26.29 -17.08 -12.62
CA TRP A 123 26.16 -15.79 -11.94
C TRP A 123 24.94 -15.03 -12.44
N PHE A 124 24.53 -13.96 -11.77
CA PHE A 124 23.50 -13.08 -12.30
C PHE A 124 24.03 -12.29 -13.50
N SER A 125 23.28 -12.29 -14.58
CA SER A 125 23.52 -11.38 -15.71
C SER A 125 22.66 -10.13 -15.60
N ASP A 126 21.35 -10.29 -15.40
CA ASP A 126 20.41 -9.19 -15.28
C ASP A 126 19.14 -9.56 -14.47
N VAL A 127 18.31 -8.55 -14.18
CA VAL A 127 16.94 -8.70 -13.71
C VAL A 127 15.99 -8.55 -14.91
N PHE A 128 15.56 -9.68 -15.50
CA PHE A 128 14.68 -9.67 -16.68
C PHE A 128 13.39 -8.87 -16.45
N SER A 129 12.73 -9.11 -15.31
CA SER A 129 11.50 -8.39 -14.97
C SER A 129 11.23 -8.43 -13.48
N MET A 130 10.66 -7.33 -12.97
CA MET A 130 10.17 -7.25 -11.60
C MET A 130 8.79 -6.59 -11.58
N THR A 131 7.82 -7.29 -11.01
CA THR A 131 6.44 -6.79 -10.86
C THR A 131 6.00 -6.89 -9.40
N SER A 132 5.07 -6.04 -9.00
CA SER A 132 4.59 -6.01 -7.63
C SER A 132 3.16 -5.50 -7.52
N GLN A 133 2.42 -6.03 -6.55
CA GLN A 133 1.02 -5.72 -6.33
C GLN A 133 0.64 -5.84 -4.85
N ALA A 134 -0.41 -5.14 -4.44
CA ALA A 134 -1.00 -5.32 -3.12
C ALA A 134 -1.67 -6.70 -3.05
N ILE A 135 -1.65 -7.33 -1.87
CA ILE A 135 -2.34 -8.61 -1.64
C ILE A 135 -3.35 -8.54 -0.48
N ASN A 136 -3.70 -7.32 -0.08
CA ASN A 136 -4.75 -7.02 0.88
C ASN A 136 -5.68 -5.93 0.31
N ASP A 137 -6.50 -5.33 1.17
CA ASP A 137 -7.41 -4.20 0.91
C ASP A 137 -6.73 -2.84 0.63
N GLY A 138 -5.40 -2.78 0.62
CA GLY A 138 -4.66 -1.58 0.19
C GLY A 138 -4.45 -1.55 -1.33
N ILE A 139 -3.97 -0.40 -1.83
CA ILE A 139 -3.61 -0.22 -3.23
C ILE A 139 -2.11 0.03 -3.33
N TRP A 140 -1.40 -0.83 -4.06
CA TRP A 140 0.01 -0.64 -4.38
C TRP A 140 0.16 -0.18 -5.82
N THR A 141 1.01 0.83 -6.04
CA THR A 141 1.41 1.26 -7.38
C THR A 141 2.93 1.24 -7.46
N GLN A 142 3.46 0.24 -8.17
CA GLN A 142 4.88 0.17 -8.50
C GLN A 142 5.28 1.41 -9.32
N LYS A 143 6.40 2.04 -8.97
CA LYS A 143 6.99 3.16 -9.72
C LYS A 143 8.21 2.74 -10.52
N GLY A 144 8.93 1.73 -10.05
CA GLY A 144 10.06 1.16 -10.77
C GLY A 144 10.79 0.13 -9.92
N PHE A 145 11.86 -0.42 -10.48
CA PHE A 145 12.81 -1.25 -9.76
C PHE A 145 14.22 -0.99 -10.31
N ASP A 146 15.22 -1.28 -9.48
CA ASP A 146 16.62 -1.31 -9.85
C ASP A 146 17.26 -2.60 -9.34
N GLY A 147 18.27 -3.08 -10.07
CA GLY A 147 19.06 -4.26 -9.73
C GLY A 147 20.54 -3.93 -9.81
N THR A 148 21.30 -4.23 -8.76
CA THR A 148 22.75 -4.05 -8.71
C THR A 148 23.43 -5.37 -8.39
N ARG A 149 24.33 -5.80 -9.28
CA ARG A 149 25.18 -6.97 -9.06
C ARG A 149 26.32 -6.60 -8.11
N ILE A 150 26.52 -7.43 -7.10
CA ILE A 150 27.65 -7.36 -6.18
C ILE A 150 28.31 -8.74 -6.09
N ASP A 151 29.37 -8.86 -5.29
CA ASP A 151 30.08 -10.13 -5.05
C ASP A 151 30.49 -10.86 -6.33
N ALA A 152 31.04 -10.12 -7.30
CA ALA A 152 31.39 -10.63 -8.62
C ALA A 152 30.22 -11.36 -9.32
N GLY A 153 29.00 -10.83 -9.19
CA GLY A 153 27.79 -11.36 -9.85
C GLY A 153 27.09 -12.49 -9.10
N GLN A 154 27.57 -12.90 -7.92
CA GLN A 154 26.94 -13.95 -7.12
C GLN A 154 25.70 -13.47 -6.37
N THR A 155 25.61 -12.17 -6.12
CA THR A 155 24.52 -11.55 -5.40
C THR A 155 23.93 -10.43 -6.24
N MET A 156 22.59 -10.37 -6.29
CA MET A 156 21.82 -9.29 -6.89
C MET A 156 21.04 -8.57 -5.80
N VAL A 157 21.32 -7.27 -5.62
CA VAL A 157 20.56 -6.39 -4.74
C VAL A 157 19.47 -5.74 -5.59
N VAL A 158 18.20 -6.03 -5.30
CA VAL A 158 17.06 -5.43 -5.99
C VAL A 158 16.34 -4.47 -5.06
N THR A 159 16.07 -3.26 -5.53
CA THR A 159 15.16 -2.33 -4.87
C THR A 159 13.91 -2.13 -5.72
N VAL A 160 12.74 -2.39 -5.15
CA VAL A 160 11.44 -2.09 -5.77
C VAL A 160 10.85 -0.85 -5.10
N SER A 161 10.52 0.16 -5.90
CA SER A 161 9.91 1.41 -5.42
C SER A 161 8.44 1.48 -5.79
N GLY A 162 7.65 2.07 -4.90
CA GLY A 162 6.23 2.26 -5.16
C GLY A 162 5.53 3.10 -4.10
N THR A 163 4.23 3.29 -4.32
CA THR A 163 3.36 3.98 -3.37
C THR A 163 2.27 3.04 -2.88
N TYR A 164 1.99 3.07 -1.58
CA TYR A 164 0.96 2.26 -0.94
C TYR A 164 -0.13 3.17 -0.36
N ALA A 165 -1.35 3.03 -0.88
CA ALA A 165 -2.54 3.75 -0.44
C ALA A 165 -3.40 2.85 0.46
N LYS A 166 -3.69 3.31 1.67
CA LYS A 166 -4.61 2.63 2.58
C LYS A 166 -5.10 3.61 3.65
N GLN A 167 -6.39 3.57 3.95
CA GLN A 167 -7.02 4.39 4.98
C GLN A 167 -6.88 5.90 4.74
N GLY A 168 -7.13 6.35 3.50
CA GLY A 168 -6.93 7.75 3.08
C GLY A 168 -5.47 8.23 3.02
N ILE A 169 -4.50 7.36 3.35
CA ILE A 169 -3.07 7.70 3.44
C ILE A 169 -2.32 7.05 2.29
N LEU A 170 -1.50 7.83 1.59
CA LEU A 170 -0.57 7.37 0.58
C LEU A 170 0.87 7.51 1.13
N THR A 171 1.66 6.45 1.03
CA THR A 171 3.07 6.43 1.50
C THR A 171 3.99 5.93 0.41
N ARG A 172 5.18 6.54 0.27
CA ARG A 172 6.23 6.04 -0.64
C ARG A 172 7.12 5.03 0.10
N HIS A 173 7.47 3.94 -0.59
CA HIS A 173 8.30 2.86 -0.06
C HIS A 173 9.38 2.43 -1.04
N HIS A 174 10.53 2.07 -0.50
CA HIS A 174 11.63 1.39 -1.21
C HIS A 174 11.86 0.05 -0.51
N ILE A 175 11.65 -1.05 -1.23
CA ILE A 175 11.79 -2.40 -0.70
C ILE A 175 13.06 -3.00 -1.31
N THR A 176 14.11 -3.11 -0.50
CA THR A 176 15.39 -3.70 -0.93
C THR A 176 15.52 -5.15 -0.46
N LYS A 177 15.94 -6.03 -1.36
CA LYS A 177 16.21 -7.46 -1.11
C LYS A 177 17.45 -7.93 -1.82
N GLU A 178 18.20 -8.79 -1.15
CA GLU A 178 19.35 -9.49 -1.70
C GLU A 178 18.92 -10.88 -2.17
N PHE A 179 19.39 -11.25 -3.35
CA PHE A 179 19.19 -12.57 -3.94
C PHE A 179 20.56 -13.13 -4.27
N HIS A 180 20.74 -14.43 -4.06
CA HIS A 180 21.99 -15.14 -4.31
C HIS A 180 21.80 -16.17 -5.41
N CYS A 181 22.83 -16.32 -6.24
CA CYS A 181 22.90 -17.31 -7.32
C CYS A 181 23.88 -18.41 -6.93
N SER A 182 23.38 -19.64 -6.82
CA SER A 182 24.21 -20.82 -6.57
C SER A 182 25.13 -21.09 -7.77
N SER A 183 26.11 -21.97 -7.61
CA SER A 183 27.01 -22.30 -8.71
C SER A 183 26.33 -22.93 -9.93
N VAL A 184 25.12 -23.50 -9.74
CA VAL A 184 24.34 -24.15 -10.80
C VAL A 184 23.16 -23.29 -11.30
N GLY A 185 23.03 -22.05 -10.82
CA GLY A 185 22.01 -21.10 -11.30
C GLY A 185 20.73 -21.08 -10.48
N GLU A 186 20.69 -21.75 -9.32
CA GLU A 186 19.54 -21.66 -8.42
C GLU A 186 19.55 -20.33 -7.67
N ILE A 187 18.37 -19.70 -7.59
CA ILE A 187 18.20 -18.38 -6.95
C ILE A 187 17.52 -18.53 -5.59
N TYR A 188 18.09 -17.91 -4.55
CA TYR A 188 17.56 -17.91 -3.19
C TYR A 188 17.74 -16.57 -2.47
N TYR A 189 17.06 -16.39 -1.33
CA TYR A 189 17.02 -15.17 -0.50
C TYR A 189 16.62 -15.49 0.95
#